data_AF-A0A9E5NCK6-F1
#
_entry.id   AF-A0A9E5NCK6-F1
#
_cell.length_a   1.000
_cell.length_b   1.000
_cell.length_c   1.000
_cell.angle_alpha   90.00
_cell.angle_beta   90.00
_cell.angle_gamma   90.00
#
_symmetry.space_group_name_H-M   'P 1'
#
loop_
_entity.id
_entity.type
_entity.pdbx_description
1 polymer ?
#
loop_
_entity_poly.entity_id
_entity_poly.type
_entity_poly.pdbx_seq_one_letter_code
_entity_poly.pdbx_strand_id
1 'polypeptide(L)'
;NASSFSGRVIASTLSDMHSAVTGAIGALKGNLHGGANEAAMQMLLEIGEAARAEAWVKQALAEKRRLMGFGHRVYKSGDSRVPIMKRVGEELAKQSPEK
;
A
#
# COMPACT_ATOMS: atom_id res chain seq x y z
N ASN A 1 7.33 12.09 0.97
CA ASN A 1 7.52 10.68 1.37
C ASN A 1 8.93 10.24 0.94
N ALA A 2 9.35 9.00 1.23
CA ALA A 2 10.74 8.56 1.02
C ALA A 2 11.20 8.73 -0.45
N SER A 3 10.44 8.21 -1.42
CA SER A 3 10.81 8.31 -2.84
C SER A 3 10.87 9.75 -3.36
N SER A 4 9.90 10.60 -3.00
CA SER A 4 9.95 12.02 -3.38
C SER A 4 11.16 12.73 -2.77
N PHE A 5 11.56 12.38 -1.54
CA PHE A 5 12.74 12.97 -0.91
C PHE A 5 14.03 12.48 -1.59
N SER A 6 14.16 11.19 -1.87
CA SER A 6 15.30 10.62 -2.60
C SER A 6 15.50 11.29 -3.97
N GLY A 7 14.43 11.48 -4.73
CA GLY A 7 14.51 12.18 -6.01
C GLY A 7 14.98 13.64 -5.86
N ARG A 8 14.52 14.35 -4.82
CA ARG A 8 14.96 15.72 -4.52
C ARG A 8 16.43 15.80 -4.11
N VAL A 9 16.93 14.82 -3.35
CA VAL A 9 18.36 14.76 -2.97
C VAL A 9 19.23 14.65 -4.22
N ILE A 10 18.89 13.76 -5.16
CA ILE A 10 19.63 13.60 -6.41
C ILE A 10 19.54 14.87 -7.28
N ALA A 11 18.35 15.45 -7.42
CA ALA A 11 18.18 16.67 -8.18
C ALA A 11 18.95 17.86 -7.59
N SER A 12 19.15 17.91 -6.26
CA SER A 12 19.86 19.00 -5.59
C SER A 12 21.34 19.11 -5.97
N THR A 13 21.92 18.06 -6.56
CA THR A 13 23.29 18.07 -7.08
C THR A 13 23.37 18.48 -8.55
N LEU A 14 22.30 19.05 -9.12
CA LEU A 14 22.15 19.36 -10.56
C LEU A 14 22.27 18.13 -11.48
N SER A 15 21.96 16.94 -10.96
CA SER A 15 21.85 15.71 -11.76
C SER A 15 20.62 15.77 -12.67
N ASP A 16 20.59 14.93 -13.70
CA ASP A 16 19.52 14.91 -14.68
C ASP A 16 18.24 14.23 -14.16
N MET A 17 17.15 14.44 -14.88
CA MET A 17 15.83 13.94 -14.49
C MET A 17 15.77 12.41 -14.46
N HIS A 18 16.47 11.71 -15.35
CA HIS A 18 16.47 10.23 -15.37
C HIS A 18 17.13 9.69 -14.10
N SER A 19 18.25 10.27 -13.68
CA SER A 19 18.93 9.90 -12.43
C SER A 19 18.03 10.12 -11.21
N ALA A 20 17.38 11.28 -11.11
CA ALA A 20 16.49 11.61 -10.00
C ALA A 20 15.26 10.68 -9.93
N VAL A 21 14.61 10.41 -11.07
CA VAL A 21 13.46 9.51 -11.16
C VAL A 21 13.88 8.07 -10.87
N THR A 22 15.01 7.61 -11.40
CA THR A 22 15.53 6.25 -11.15
C THR A 22 15.78 6.02 -9.66
N GLY A 23 16.42 6.97 -8.97
CA GLY A 23 16.61 6.87 -7.51
C GLY A 23 15.30 6.90 -6.73
N ALA A 24 14.32 7.71 -7.15
CA ALA A 24 12.99 7.72 -6.55
C ALA A 24 12.26 6.38 -6.73
N ILE A 25 12.37 5.74 -7.91
CA ILE A 25 11.84 4.40 -8.18
C ILE A 25 12.50 3.38 -7.25
N GLY A 26 13.82 3.43 -7.09
CA GLY A 26 14.55 2.55 -6.18
C GLY A 26 14.05 2.64 -4.73
N ALA A 27 13.80 3.85 -4.25
CA ALA A 27 13.21 4.07 -2.92
C ALA A 27 11.73 3.62 -2.83
N LEU A 28 10.95 3.77 -3.92
CA LEU A 28 9.56 3.32 -3.98
C LEU A 28 9.44 1.80 -3.97
N LYS A 29 10.38 1.08 -4.58
CA LYS A 29 10.38 -0.39 -4.67
C LYS A 29 10.34 -1.10 -3.30
N GLY A 30 10.84 -0.49 -2.24
CA GLY A 30 10.90 -1.12 -0.92
C GLY A 30 9.53 -1.49 -0.34
N ASN A 31 9.44 -2.63 0.33
CA ASN A 31 8.20 -3.19 0.89
C ASN A 31 7.48 -2.27 1.89
N LEU A 32 8.22 -1.40 2.57
CA LEU A 32 7.67 -0.42 3.54
C LEU A 32 7.24 0.91 2.89
N HIS A 33 7.41 1.05 1.57
CA HIS A 33 6.97 2.21 0.82
C HIS A 33 5.98 1.76 -0.28
N GLY A 34 6.44 1.48 -1.50
CA GLY A 34 5.57 1.14 -2.62
C GLY A 34 5.03 -0.29 -2.61
N GLY A 35 5.69 -1.24 -1.95
CA GLY A 35 5.26 -2.65 -1.90
C GLY A 35 4.10 -2.95 -0.95
N ALA A 36 3.57 -1.95 -0.25
CA ALA A 36 2.53 -2.16 0.77
C ALA A 36 1.18 -2.64 0.18
N ASN A 37 0.87 -2.28 -1.07
CA ASN A 37 -0.36 -2.72 -1.75
C ASN A 37 -0.30 -4.19 -2.17
N GLU A 38 0.84 -4.66 -2.69
CA GLU A 38 1.08 -6.06 -3.00
C GLU A 38 1.01 -6.90 -1.73
N ALA A 39 1.66 -6.46 -0.65
CA ALA A 39 1.59 -7.14 0.64
C ALA A 39 0.16 -7.17 1.22
N ALA A 40 -0.65 -6.13 0.98
CA ALA A 40 -2.07 -6.15 1.33
C ALA A 40 -2.87 -7.16 0.48
N MET A 41 -2.54 -7.32 -0.81
CA MET A 41 -3.15 -8.36 -1.65
C MET A 41 -2.75 -9.77 -1.19
N GLN A 42 -1.48 -10.00 -0.86
CA GLN A 42 -1.03 -11.29 -0.31
C GLN A 42 -1.76 -11.63 0.98
N MET A 43 -1.95 -10.65 1.86
CA MET A 43 -2.77 -10.81 3.07
C MET A 43 -4.22 -11.22 2.75
N LEU A 44 -4.85 -10.61 1.75
CA LEU A 44 -6.20 -10.99 1.31
C LEU A 44 -6.25 -12.42 0.74
N LEU A 45 -5.22 -12.84 0.01
CA LEU A 45 -5.10 -14.20 -0.52
C LEU A 45 -4.90 -15.23 0.60
N GLU A 46 -4.10 -14.90 1.63
CA GLU A 46 -3.94 -15.74 2.84
C GLU A 46 -5.28 -15.92 3.58
N ILE A 47 -6.06 -14.84 3.71
CA ILE A 47 -7.40 -14.88 4.30
C ILE A 47 -8.35 -15.72 3.43
N GLY A 48 -8.29 -15.55 2.11
CA GLY A 48 -9.02 -16.28 1.08
C GLY A 48 -10.53 -15.98 1.02
N GLU A 49 -11.29 -16.25 2.10
CA GLU A 49 -12.74 -16.02 2.13
C GLU A 49 -13.16 -15.10 3.30
N ALA A 50 -14.25 -14.37 3.11
CA ALA A 50 -14.73 -13.39 4.07
C ALA A 50 -14.98 -13.97 5.47
N ALA A 51 -15.49 -15.21 5.54
CA ALA A 51 -15.78 -15.89 6.81
C ALA A 51 -14.52 -16.12 7.68
N ARG A 52 -13.33 -16.21 7.08
CA ARG A 52 -12.06 -16.41 7.79
C ARG A 52 -11.40 -15.11 8.25
N ALA A 53 -11.86 -13.95 7.77
CA ALA A 53 -11.19 -12.68 7.98
C ALA A 53 -11.06 -12.29 9.47
N GLU A 54 -12.12 -12.45 10.26
CA GLU A 54 -12.12 -12.06 11.67
C GLU A 54 -11.11 -12.90 12.49
N ALA A 55 -11.14 -14.22 12.32
CA ALA A 55 -10.25 -15.15 13.01
C ALA A 55 -8.78 -14.87 12.63
N TRP A 56 -8.51 -14.69 11.34
CA TRP A 56 -7.18 -14.39 10.83
C TRP A 56 -6.63 -13.08 11.40
N VAL A 57 -7.44 -12.01 11.45
CA VAL A 57 -7.02 -10.71 12.01
C VAL A 57 -6.72 -10.82 13.50
N LYS A 58 -7.56 -11.52 14.27
CA LYS A 58 -7.34 -11.74 15.71
C LYS A 58 -6.02 -12.48 15.96
N GLN A 59 -5.75 -13.53 15.19
CA GLN A 59 -4.48 -14.26 15.27
C GLN A 59 -3.29 -13.37 14.91
N ALA A 60 -3.36 -12.63 13.78
CA ALA A 60 -2.28 -11.76 13.34
C ALA A 60 -1.94 -10.69 14.40
N LEU A 61 -2.94 -10.13 15.06
CA LEU A 61 -2.74 -9.18 16.16
C LEU A 61 -2.11 -9.82 17.40
N ALA A 62 -2.55 -11.03 17.78
CA ALA A 62 -1.96 -11.77 18.90
C ALA A 62 -0.46 -12.09 18.65
N GLU A 63 -0.11 -12.40 17.40
CA GLU A 63 1.26 -12.61 16.93
C GLU A 63 2.04 -11.30 16.69
N LYS A 64 1.42 -10.14 16.90
CA LYS A 64 1.99 -8.80 16.64
C LYS A 64 2.44 -8.60 15.19
N ARG A 65 1.81 -9.29 14.24
CA ARG A 65 1.99 -9.07 12.80
C ARG A 65 1.44 -7.68 12.44
N ARG A 66 2.07 -7.03 11.45
CA ARG A 66 1.55 -5.79 10.88
C ARG A 66 0.42 -6.12 9.92
N LEU A 67 -0.73 -5.44 10.06
CA LEU A 67 -1.83 -5.52 9.11
C LEU A 67 -1.53 -4.59 7.93
N MET A 68 -1.19 -5.16 6.78
CA MET A 68 -0.82 -4.39 5.60
C MET A 68 -2.04 -3.64 5.03
N GLY A 69 -1.83 -2.39 4.62
CA GLY A 69 -2.92 -1.49 4.21
C GLY A 69 -3.57 -0.70 5.35
N PHE A 70 -3.19 -0.95 6.62
CA PHE A 70 -3.70 -0.21 7.77
C PHE A 70 -2.65 0.74 8.38
N GLY A 71 -3.16 1.85 8.92
CA GLY A 71 -2.36 2.88 9.58
C GLY A 71 -1.67 3.83 8.60
N HIS A 72 -1.43 5.06 9.06
CA HIS A 72 -0.71 6.05 8.28
C HIS A 72 0.10 6.97 9.21
N ARG A 73 1.26 7.42 8.73
CA ARG A 73 2.14 8.30 9.51
C ARG A 73 1.42 9.62 9.88
N VAL A 74 0.74 10.20 8.88
CA VAL A 74 0.06 11.50 8.94
C VAL A 74 -1.43 11.38 9.28
N TYR A 75 -2.23 10.70 8.47
CA TYR A 75 -3.67 10.51 8.73
C TYR A 75 -3.93 9.74 10.04
N LYS A 76 -4.67 10.37 10.96
CA LYS A 76 -5.11 9.77 12.24
C LYS A 76 -6.58 9.36 12.25
N SER A 77 -7.39 9.95 11.38
CA SER A 77 -8.84 9.76 11.32
C SER A 77 -9.29 9.25 9.95
N GLY A 78 -8.55 8.28 9.41
CA GLY A 78 -8.79 7.75 8.07
C GLY A 78 -8.05 8.52 6.98
N ASP A 79 -7.69 7.79 5.93
CA ASP A 79 -7.02 8.35 4.76
C ASP A 79 -8.06 8.88 3.77
N SER A 80 -7.96 10.16 3.38
CA SER A 80 -8.92 10.83 2.51
C SER A 80 -9.04 10.21 1.11
N ARG A 81 -8.09 9.37 0.71
CA ARG A 81 -8.10 8.65 -0.58
C ARG A 81 -8.99 7.40 -0.53
N VAL A 82 -9.20 6.82 0.65
CA VAL A 82 -9.94 5.55 0.83
C VAL A 82 -11.37 5.62 0.29
N PRO A 83 -12.17 6.69 0.52
CA PRO A 83 -13.53 6.76 -0.02
C PRO A 83 -13.60 6.62 -1.55
N ILE A 84 -12.66 7.25 -2.27
CA ILE A 84 -12.60 7.18 -3.74
C ILE A 84 -12.16 5.77 -4.16
N MET A 85 -11.10 5.23 -3.56
CA MET A 85 -10.60 3.89 -3.89
C MET A 85 -11.65 2.80 -3.62
N LYS A 86 -12.40 2.92 -2.51
CA LYS A 86 -13.49 2.00 -2.16
C LYS A 86 -14.60 2.04 -3.22
N ARG A 87 -15.04 3.22 -3.63
CA ARG A 87 -16.06 3.38 -4.68
C ARG A 87 -15.64 2.68 -5.97
N VAL A 88 -14.44 2.97 -6.45
CA VAL A 88 -13.90 2.36 -7.68
C VAL A 88 -13.78 0.84 -7.53
N GLY A 89 -13.32 0.35 -6.37
CA GLY A 89 -13.25 -1.09 -6.09
C GLY A 89 -14.62 -1.77 -6.13
N GLU A 90 -15.66 -1.16 -5.56
CA GLU A 90 -17.04 -1.67 -5.60
C GLU A 90 -17.63 -1.67 -7.02
N GLU A 91 -17.34 -0.64 -7.82
CA GLU A 91 -17.74 -0.59 -9.23
C GLU A 91 -17.10 -1.71 -10.04
N LEU A 92 -15.80 -1.94 -9.87
CA LEU A 92 -15.06 -3.02 -10.55
C LEU A 92 -15.54 -4.41 -10.12
N ALA A 93 -15.85 -4.60 -8.83
CA ALA A 93 -16.38 -5.85 -8.32
C ALA A 93 -17.74 -6.20 -8.95
N LYS A 94 -18.62 -5.20 -9.13
CA LYS A 94 -19.92 -5.39 -9.82
C LYS A 94 -19.79 -5.70 -11.31
N GLN A 95 -18.74 -5.20 -11.96
CA GLN A 95 -18.47 -5.43 -13.39
C GLN A 95 -17.79 -6.77 -13.66
N SER A 96 -17.23 -7.40 -12.63
CA SER A 96 -16.61 -8.71 -12.73
C SER A 96 -17.66 -9.77 -12.40
N PRO A 97 -18.23 -10.48 -13.38
CA PRO A 97 -19.13 -11.58 -13.07
C PRO A 97 -18.31 -12.62 -12.29
N GLU A 98 -18.77 -12.96 -11.09
CA GLU A 98 -18.13 -13.94 -10.22
C GLU A 98 -17.83 -15.24 -10.99
N LYS A 99 -16.65 -15.81 -10.74
CA LYS A 99 -16.42 -17.26 -10.84
C LYS A 99 -16.73 -17.89 -9.50
#